data_AF-R6QE20-F1
#
_entry.id   AF-R6QE20-F1
#
_cell.length_a   1.000
_cell.length_b   1.000
_cell.length_c   1.000
_cell.angle_alpha   90.00
_cell.angle_beta   90.00
_cell.angle_gamma   90.00
#
_symmetry.space_group_name_H-M   'P 1'
#
loop_
_entity.id
_entity.type
_entity.pdbx_description
1 polymer ?
#
loop_
_entity_poly.entity_id
_entity_poly.type
_entity_poly.pdbx_seq_one_letter_code
_entity_poly.pdbx_strand_id
1 'polypeptide(L)'
;MRLIGKRKYKFMALLILAIILFVLLAKIFIYMNYKPVKNAIGKSEINTNETYIICEYIEVTGFSWAIVEDNNEKNIHKYVKLIGNDPQDIFSDDILYGENKFVLYGNYVENQKDELLENEDYCTFYVKDWEILKPVKRLTKLFGPIDYLYNNDFVDQKYKKEY
;
A
#
# COMPACT_ATOMS: atom_id res chain seq x y z
N MET A 1 54.12 -19.44 25.71
CA MET A 1 53.31 -19.61 24.47
C MET A 1 51.79 -19.83 24.70
N ARG A 2 51.30 -20.24 25.87
CA ARG A 2 49.85 -20.51 26.14
C ARG A 2 48.92 -19.28 26.26
N LEU A 3 49.46 -18.09 26.55
CA LEU A 3 48.67 -16.87 26.77
C LEU A 3 48.05 -16.28 25.48
N ILE A 4 48.69 -16.50 24.33
CA ILE A 4 48.27 -15.94 23.04
C ILE A 4 47.02 -16.66 22.52
N GLY A 5 46.90 -17.97 22.74
CA GLY A 5 45.71 -18.75 22.35
C GLY A 5 44.44 -18.32 23.09
N LYS A 6 44.49 -18.18 24.43
CA LYS A 6 43.33 -17.75 25.24
C LYS A 6 42.81 -16.36 24.86
N ARG A 7 43.69 -15.43 24.44
CA ARG A 7 43.30 -14.09 23.94
C ARG A 7 42.56 -14.18 22.61
N LYS A 8 42.99 -15.05 21.69
CA LYS A 8 42.32 -15.29 20.40
C LYS A 8 40.92 -15.87 20.59
N TYR A 9 40.73 -16.85 21.47
CA TYR A 9 39.40 -17.41 21.74
C TYR A 9 38.44 -16.38 22.37
N LYS A 10 38.93 -15.52 23.28
CA LYS A 10 38.13 -14.42 23.83
C LYS A 10 37.73 -13.40 22.76
N PHE A 11 38.64 -13.05 21.86
CA PHE A 11 38.36 -12.15 20.74
C PHE A 11 37.33 -12.74 19.77
N MET A 12 37.46 -14.03 19.41
CA MET A 12 36.49 -14.72 18.55
C MET A 12 35.11 -14.82 19.22
N ALA A 13 35.06 -15.08 20.53
CA ALA A 13 33.80 -15.09 21.27
C ALA A 13 33.11 -13.71 21.29
N LEU A 14 33.88 -12.62 21.45
CA LEU A 14 33.35 -11.25 21.37
C LEU A 14 32.84 -10.90 19.96
N LEU A 15 33.56 -11.33 18.91
CA LEU A 15 33.13 -11.15 17.53
C LEU A 15 31.80 -11.88 17.26
N ILE A 16 31.70 -13.15 17.67
CA ILE A 16 30.46 -13.93 17.53
C ILE A 16 29.31 -13.26 18.29
N LEU A 17 29.54 -12.81 19.52
CA LEU A 17 28.52 -12.10 20.31
C LEU A 17 28.07 -10.80 19.63
N ALA A 18 29.01 -10.03 19.05
CA ALA A 18 28.69 -8.80 18.33
C ALA A 18 27.86 -9.07 17.07
N ILE A 19 28.17 -10.13 16.32
CA ILE A 19 27.37 -10.55 15.16
C ILE A 19 25.97 -10.96 15.59
N ILE A 20 25.83 -11.76 16.66
CA ILE A 20 24.52 -12.17 17.19
C ILE A 20 23.71 -10.94 17.60
N LEU A 21 24.32 -10.01 18.34
CA LEU A 21 23.67 -8.78 18.77
C LEU A 21 23.23 -7.92 17.57
N PHE A 22 24.10 -7.78 16.56
CA PHE A 22 23.77 -7.07 15.33
C PHE A 22 22.57 -7.69 14.61
N VAL A 23 22.54 -9.02 14.46
CA VAL A 23 21.41 -9.74 13.84
C VAL A 23 20.12 -9.55 14.64
N LEU A 24 20.19 -9.56 15.98
CA LEU A 24 19.03 -9.30 16.83
C LEU A 24 18.50 -7.87 16.66
N LEU A 25 19.40 -6.87 16.68
CA LEU A 25 19.02 -5.47 16.48
C LEU A 25 18.44 -5.24 15.07
N ALA A 26 19.04 -5.84 14.04
CA ALA A 26 18.51 -5.78 12.68
C ALA A 26 17.11 -6.39 12.59
N LYS A 27 16.85 -7.54 13.24
CA LYS A 27 15.52 -8.14 13.29
C LYS A 27 14.49 -7.24 13.97
N ILE A 28 14.84 -6.64 15.10
CA ILE A 28 13.96 -5.70 15.82
C ILE A 28 13.66 -4.50 14.94
N PHE A 29 14.70 -3.93 14.30
CA PHE A 29 14.55 -2.80 13.39
C PHE A 29 13.62 -3.13 12.22
N ILE A 30 13.81 -4.27 11.55
CA ILE A 30 12.94 -4.70 10.44
C ILE A 30 11.51 -4.91 10.94
N TYR A 31 11.32 -5.60 12.06
CA TYR A 31 9.99 -5.85 12.61
C TYR A 31 9.24 -4.54 12.93
N MET A 32 9.94 -3.54 13.49
CA MET A 32 9.34 -2.24 13.77
C MET A 32 9.01 -1.43 12.52
N ASN A 33 9.75 -1.59 11.42
CA ASN A 33 9.59 -0.78 10.21
C ASN A 33 8.82 -1.45 9.07
N TYR A 34 8.61 -2.77 9.13
CA TYR A 34 7.98 -3.57 8.08
C TYR A 34 6.91 -4.50 8.64
N LYS A 35 6.29 -4.12 9.77
CA LYS A 35 5.18 -4.88 10.36
C LYS A 35 4.01 -4.92 9.36
N PRO A 36 3.58 -6.10 8.89
CA PRO A 36 2.44 -6.22 7.99
C PRO A 36 1.18 -5.65 8.63
N VAL A 37 0.44 -4.84 7.89
CA VAL A 37 -0.82 -4.22 8.31
C VAL A 37 -1.99 -4.84 7.53
N LYS A 38 -1.84 -4.95 6.20
CA LYS A 38 -2.88 -5.50 5.32
C LYS A 38 -2.25 -6.28 4.18
N ASN A 39 -2.79 -7.46 3.87
CA ASN A 39 -2.32 -8.24 2.72
C ASN A 39 -2.85 -7.62 1.42
N ALA A 40 -2.05 -7.67 0.35
CA ALA A 40 -2.51 -7.40 -0.99
C ALA A 40 -3.19 -8.63 -1.56
N ILE A 41 -4.18 -8.44 -2.44
CA ILE A 41 -4.95 -9.53 -3.03
C ILE A 41 -4.57 -9.76 -4.50
N GLY A 42 -4.69 -10.99 -4.97
CA GLY A 42 -4.65 -11.31 -6.39
C GLY A 42 -5.97 -11.00 -7.08
N LYS A 43 -5.96 -10.84 -8.41
CA LYS A 43 -7.20 -10.62 -9.19
C LYS A 43 -8.26 -11.72 -9.00
N SER A 44 -7.84 -12.96 -8.74
CA SER A 44 -8.75 -14.09 -8.47
C SER A 44 -9.44 -14.03 -7.11
N GLU A 45 -8.98 -13.16 -6.21
CA GLU A 45 -9.49 -13.02 -4.84
C GLU A 45 -10.48 -11.85 -4.72
N ILE A 46 -10.75 -11.13 -5.80
CA ILE A 46 -11.74 -10.04 -5.84
C ILE A 46 -13.13 -10.62 -5.60
N ASN A 47 -13.88 -10.03 -4.67
CA ASN A 47 -15.26 -10.44 -4.39
C ASN A 47 -16.20 -9.94 -5.49
N THR A 48 -16.44 -10.77 -6.50
CA THR A 48 -17.30 -10.42 -7.65
C THR A 48 -18.80 -10.37 -7.32
N ASN A 49 -19.20 -10.72 -6.10
CA ASN A 49 -20.61 -10.60 -5.67
C ASN A 49 -20.94 -9.19 -5.17
N GLU A 50 -19.93 -8.35 -4.92
CA GLU A 50 -20.09 -6.95 -4.57
C GLU A 50 -19.78 -6.06 -5.77
N THR A 51 -20.41 -4.89 -5.83
CA THR A 51 -20.04 -3.87 -6.81
C THR A 51 -18.65 -3.35 -6.48
N TYR A 52 -17.72 -3.49 -7.43
CA TYR A 52 -16.37 -2.97 -7.30
C TYR A 52 -15.95 -2.18 -8.54
N ILE A 53 -15.01 -1.26 -8.31
CA ILE A 53 -14.23 -0.62 -9.36
C ILE A 53 -12.75 -0.82 -9.04
N ILE A 54 -11.94 -0.99 -10.07
CA ILE A 54 -10.49 -0.97 -9.94
C ILE A 54 -10.03 0.41 -10.39
N CYS A 55 -9.35 1.11 -9.49
CA CYS A 55 -8.86 2.46 -9.72
C CYS A 55 -7.34 2.53 -9.62
N GLU A 56 -6.78 3.48 -10.34
CA GLU A 56 -5.41 3.94 -10.18
C GLU A 56 -5.44 5.40 -9.75
N TYR A 57 -4.50 5.76 -8.88
CA TYR A 57 -4.30 7.14 -8.48
C TYR A 57 -3.59 7.89 -9.62
N ILE A 58 -4.08 9.08 -9.94
CA ILE A 58 -3.56 9.91 -11.02
C ILE A 58 -3.26 11.33 -10.52
N GLU A 59 -2.11 11.87 -10.93
CA GLU A 59 -1.69 13.22 -10.54
C GLU A 59 -2.13 14.24 -11.59
N VAL A 60 -3.41 14.62 -11.56
CA VAL A 60 -3.99 15.60 -12.48
C VAL A 60 -4.71 16.73 -11.75
N THR A 61 -4.80 17.89 -12.40
CA THR A 61 -5.64 19.01 -11.97
C THR A 61 -7.10 18.65 -12.21
N GLY A 62 -7.72 17.94 -11.26
CA GLY A 62 -9.08 17.40 -11.38
C GLY A 62 -9.34 16.33 -10.33
N PHE A 63 -9.86 15.18 -10.75
CA PHE A 63 -10.04 14.03 -9.87
C PHE A 63 -8.74 13.24 -9.73
N SER A 64 -8.42 12.86 -8.49
CA SER A 64 -7.20 12.09 -8.16
C SER A 64 -7.28 10.61 -8.53
N TRP A 65 -8.39 10.14 -9.12
CA TRP A 65 -8.64 8.73 -9.39
C TRP A 65 -9.19 8.51 -10.80
N ALA A 66 -8.65 7.50 -11.48
CA ALA A 66 -9.20 6.96 -12.72
C ALA A 66 -9.64 5.50 -12.52
N ILE A 67 -10.86 5.18 -12.95
CA ILE A 67 -11.31 3.79 -13.10
C ILE A 67 -10.54 3.20 -14.27
N VAL A 68 -9.93 2.02 -14.05
CA VAL A 68 -9.22 1.22 -15.05
C VAL A 68 -9.97 -0.07 -15.42
N GLU A 69 -10.82 -0.57 -14.52
CA GLU A 69 -11.65 -1.77 -14.72
C GLU A 69 -12.87 -1.69 -13.77
N ASP A 70 -14.02 -2.18 -14.20
CA ASP A 70 -15.28 -2.30 -13.44
C ASP A 70 -15.74 -3.76 -13.50
N ASN A 71 -16.65 -4.18 -12.62
CA ASN A 71 -17.40 -5.45 -12.73
C ASN A 71 -17.82 -5.83 -14.16
N ASN A 72 -18.24 -4.84 -14.98
CA ASN A 72 -18.84 -5.07 -16.29
C ASN A 72 -17.89 -4.83 -17.46
N GLU A 73 -16.87 -3.99 -17.30
CA GLU A 73 -16.05 -3.49 -18.40
C GLU A 73 -14.56 -3.41 -18.02
N LYS A 74 -13.69 -3.84 -18.95
CA LYS A 74 -12.24 -3.79 -18.78
C LYS A 74 -11.66 -2.63 -19.56
N ASN A 75 -10.65 -1.95 -19.00
CA ASN A 75 -9.93 -0.83 -19.61
C ASN A 75 -10.80 0.41 -19.85
N ILE A 76 -11.71 0.69 -18.93
CA ILE A 76 -12.34 2.01 -18.84
C ILE A 76 -11.23 2.98 -18.42
N HIS A 77 -11.15 4.20 -18.97
CA HIS A 77 -10.29 5.27 -18.44
C HIS A 77 -11.21 6.44 -18.18
N LYS A 78 -11.91 6.39 -17.04
CA LYS A 78 -12.92 7.38 -16.66
C LYS A 78 -12.56 7.94 -15.29
N TYR A 79 -12.60 9.26 -15.17
CA TYR A 79 -12.39 9.92 -13.90
C TYR A 79 -13.51 9.60 -12.91
N VAL A 80 -13.13 9.44 -11.65
CA VAL A 80 -14.07 9.13 -10.57
C VAL A 80 -13.80 9.99 -9.35
N LYS A 81 -14.88 10.52 -8.79
CA LYS A 81 -14.88 11.13 -7.46
C LYS A 81 -15.21 10.06 -6.43
N LEU A 82 -14.28 9.78 -5.54
CA LEU A 82 -14.52 8.89 -4.42
C LEU A 82 -15.11 9.66 -3.24
N ILE A 83 -16.04 9.03 -2.53
CA ILE A 83 -16.62 9.53 -1.28
C ILE A 83 -16.59 8.40 -0.25
N GLY A 84 -16.30 8.70 1.01
CA GLY A 84 -16.31 7.70 2.09
C GLY A 84 -14.89 7.28 2.46
N ASN A 85 -14.59 5.98 2.37
CA ASN A 85 -13.29 5.43 2.75
C ASN A 85 -12.27 5.53 1.60
N ASP A 86 -11.92 6.76 1.21
CA ASP A 86 -10.97 7.03 0.12
C ASP A 86 -9.54 6.59 0.52
N PRO A 87 -8.88 5.70 -0.26
CA PRO A 87 -7.50 5.32 -0.02
C PRO A 87 -6.52 6.52 0.06
N GLN A 88 -6.80 7.63 -0.63
CA GLN A 88 -5.97 8.82 -0.63
C GLN A 88 -5.80 9.42 0.78
N ASP A 89 -6.82 9.29 1.63
CA ASP A 89 -6.82 9.88 2.98
C ASP A 89 -5.87 9.15 3.94
N ILE A 90 -5.47 7.92 3.62
CA ILE A 90 -4.76 7.03 4.54
C ILE A 90 -3.38 6.62 4.03
N PHE A 91 -3.15 6.64 2.71
CA PHE A 91 -1.90 6.17 2.12
C PHE A 91 -0.85 7.26 2.01
N SER A 92 0.41 6.84 2.08
CA SER A 92 1.55 7.68 1.75
C SER A 92 1.69 7.89 0.25
N ASP A 93 2.34 8.99 -0.11
CA ASP A 93 2.76 9.30 -1.48
C ASP A 93 3.49 8.11 -2.13
N ASP A 94 4.32 7.38 -1.38
CA ASP A 94 5.06 6.20 -1.87
C ASP A 94 4.14 5.12 -2.47
N ILE A 95 2.92 4.98 -1.92
CA ILE A 95 1.90 4.04 -2.39
C ILE A 95 1.02 4.67 -3.46
N LEU A 96 0.55 5.90 -3.25
CA LEU A 96 -0.35 6.57 -4.20
C LEU A 96 0.34 6.76 -5.56
N TYR A 97 1.57 7.26 -5.56
CA TYR A 97 2.35 7.46 -6.78
C TYR A 97 3.12 6.21 -7.24
N GLY A 98 2.93 5.07 -6.55
CA GLY A 98 3.59 3.82 -6.89
C GLY A 98 2.99 3.09 -8.10
N GLU A 99 2.00 3.65 -8.81
CA GLU A 99 1.23 2.96 -9.86
C GLU A 99 0.52 1.69 -9.35
N ASN A 100 -0.03 1.76 -8.14
CA ASN A 100 -0.81 0.68 -7.56
C ASN A 100 -2.25 0.69 -8.08
N LYS A 101 -2.84 -0.51 -8.14
CA LYS A 101 -4.27 -0.69 -8.42
C LYS A 101 -5.03 -0.98 -7.15
N PHE A 102 -6.10 -0.24 -6.93
CA PHE A 102 -6.98 -0.36 -5.77
C PHE A 102 -8.32 -0.93 -6.22
N VAL A 103 -8.78 -1.98 -5.56
CA VAL A 103 -10.13 -2.52 -5.74
C VAL A 103 -11.00 -1.84 -4.70
N LEU A 104 -11.97 -1.04 -5.14
CA LEU A 104 -12.86 -0.28 -4.28
C LEU A 104 -14.23 -0.93 -4.30
N TYR A 105 -14.70 -1.38 -3.15
CA TYR A 105 -16.03 -1.96 -2.97
C TYR A 105 -17.00 -0.88 -2.52
N GLY A 106 -18.17 -0.81 -3.15
CA GLY A 106 -19.04 0.32 -2.94
C GLY A 106 -20.21 0.38 -3.90
N ASN A 107 -20.73 1.58 -4.15
CA ASN A 107 -21.82 1.79 -5.09
C ASN A 107 -21.64 3.08 -5.86
N TYR A 108 -22.07 3.08 -7.13
CA TYR A 108 -22.23 4.31 -7.90
C TYR A 108 -23.28 5.21 -7.27
N VAL A 109 -22.95 6.49 -7.15
CA VAL A 109 -23.89 7.55 -6.77
C VAL A 109 -24.34 8.22 -8.07
N GLU A 110 -25.63 8.50 -8.21
CA GLU A 110 -26.17 9.16 -9.41
C GLU A 110 -25.34 10.40 -9.77
N ASN A 111 -25.04 10.52 -11.06
CA ASN A 111 -24.14 11.54 -11.61
C ASN A 111 -24.61 12.94 -11.20
N GLN A 112 -23.89 13.56 -10.26
CA GLN A 112 -23.93 15.00 -10.09
C GLN A 112 -23.10 15.59 -11.23
N LYS A 113 -23.65 16.58 -11.95
CA LYS A 113 -22.84 17.39 -12.87
C LYS A 113 -22.01 18.35 -12.04
N ASP A 114 -20.67 18.32 -12.16
CA ASP A 114 -19.81 19.38 -11.62
C ASP A 114 -19.87 20.52 -12.60
N GLU A 115 -20.31 21.69 -12.15
CA GLU A 115 -20.32 22.90 -12.96
C GLU A 115 -18.91 23.41 -13.27
N LEU A 116 -17.88 22.89 -12.56
CA LEU A 116 -16.49 23.31 -12.67
C LEU A 116 -15.66 22.53 -13.70
N LEU A 117 -16.15 21.40 -14.20
CA LEU A 117 -15.46 20.54 -15.17
C LEU A 117 -16.26 20.53 -16.47
N GLU A 118 -15.98 21.50 -17.33
CA GLU A 118 -16.81 21.83 -18.50
C GLU A 118 -17.01 20.70 -19.53
N ASN A 119 -16.27 19.59 -19.51
CA ASN A 119 -16.34 18.59 -20.61
C ASN A 119 -15.95 17.14 -20.29
N GLU A 120 -15.83 16.71 -19.03
CA GLU A 120 -15.47 15.31 -18.72
C GLU A 120 -16.57 14.60 -17.95
N ASP A 121 -17.15 13.56 -18.57
CA ASP A 121 -18.06 12.63 -17.91
C ASP A 121 -17.31 11.91 -16.78
N TYR A 122 -17.36 12.47 -15.57
CA TYR A 122 -16.91 11.78 -14.37
C TYR A 122 -18.09 11.09 -13.69
N CYS A 123 -17.79 10.14 -12.82
CA CYS A 123 -18.80 9.50 -11.98
C CYS A 123 -18.44 9.66 -10.50
N THR A 124 -19.42 9.50 -9.62
CA THR A 124 -19.19 9.50 -8.18
C THR A 124 -19.39 8.08 -7.66
N PHE A 125 -18.45 7.62 -6.84
CA PHE A 125 -18.49 6.28 -6.24
C PHE A 125 -18.32 6.37 -4.73
N TYR A 126 -19.27 5.81 -3.99
CA TYR A 126 -19.17 5.72 -2.54
C TYR A 126 -18.37 4.48 -2.15
N VAL A 127 -17.19 4.68 -1.58
CA VAL A 127 -16.26 3.64 -1.15
C VAL A 127 -16.61 3.19 0.27
N LYS A 128 -17.02 1.93 0.39
CA LYS A 128 -17.26 1.26 1.67
C LYS A 128 -15.97 0.63 2.20
N ASP A 129 -15.27 -0.08 1.33
CA ASP A 129 -14.02 -0.78 1.65
C ASP A 129 -13.11 -0.79 0.42
N TRP A 130 -11.84 -1.11 0.62
CA TRP A 130 -10.84 -1.14 -0.44
C TRP A 130 -9.83 -2.26 -0.22
N GLU A 131 -9.29 -2.78 -1.30
CA GLU A 131 -8.16 -3.70 -1.31
C GLU A 131 -7.08 -3.19 -2.27
N ILE A 132 -5.83 -3.61 -2.09
CA ILE A 132 -4.75 -3.30 -3.02
C ILE A 132 -4.37 -4.55 -3.79
N LEU A 133 -4.20 -4.43 -5.11
CA LEU A 133 -3.79 -5.55 -5.95
C LEU A 133 -2.29 -5.80 -5.85
N LYS A 134 -1.92 -7.07 -5.91
CA LYS A 134 -0.53 -7.49 -6.14
C LYS A 134 -0.07 -7.16 -7.56
N PRO A 135 1.22 -6.82 -7.75
CA PRO A 135 2.21 -6.54 -6.71
C PRO A 135 2.06 -5.12 -6.14
N VAL A 136 2.27 -4.96 -4.83
CA VAL A 136 2.37 -3.62 -4.21
C VAL A 136 3.66 -2.95 -4.65
N LYS A 137 3.52 -1.85 -5.37
CA LYS A 137 4.62 -1.03 -5.88
C LYS A 137 4.85 0.18 -4.96
N ARG A 138 6.11 0.62 -4.86
CA ARG A 138 6.52 1.74 -4.00
C ARG A 138 7.55 2.58 -4.74
N LEU A 139 7.31 3.88 -4.85
CA LEU A 139 8.13 4.80 -5.64
C LEU A 139 9.61 4.81 -5.19
N THR A 140 9.83 4.82 -3.87
CA THR A 140 11.15 5.06 -3.26
C THR A 140 11.85 3.79 -2.77
N LYS A 141 11.19 2.63 -2.81
CA LYS A 141 11.67 1.41 -2.15
C LYS A 141 11.90 0.27 -3.13
N LEU A 142 13.18 0.08 -3.50
CA LEU A 142 13.62 -1.01 -4.38
C LEU A 142 13.29 -2.43 -3.87
N PHE A 143 13.11 -2.61 -2.55
CA PHE A 143 12.95 -3.93 -1.92
C PHE A 143 11.75 -4.00 -0.95
N GLY A 144 10.71 -3.21 -1.21
CA GLY A 144 9.47 -3.30 -0.43
C GLY A 144 8.78 -4.66 -0.61
N PRO A 145 8.11 -5.20 0.43
CA PRO A 145 7.29 -6.40 0.29
C PRO A 145 6.16 -6.20 -0.74
N ILE A 146 6.04 -7.11 -1.71
CA ILE A 146 5.08 -6.98 -2.81
C ILE A 146 3.70 -7.58 -2.49
N ASP A 147 3.61 -8.39 -1.44
CA ASP A 147 2.40 -9.15 -1.08
C ASP A 147 1.58 -8.50 0.04
N TYR A 148 2.10 -7.44 0.68
CA TYR A 148 1.43 -6.77 1.79
C TYR A 148 1.85 -5.30 1.92
N LEU A 149 0.96 -4.54 2.55
CA LEU A 149 1.18 -3.20 3.07
C LEU A 149 1.71 -3.29 4.50
N TYR A 150 2.62 -2.41 4.87
CA TYR A 150 3.17 -2.31 6.23
C TYR A 150 3.03 -0.90 6.79
N ASN A 151 3.28 -0.72 8.09
CA ASN A 151 3.03 0.52 8.83
C ASN A 151 3.54 1.82 8.17
N ASN A 152 4.68 1.81 7.49
CA ASN A 152 5.23 2.99 6.82
C ASN A 152 4.55 3.32 5.48
N ASP A 153 3.65 2.47 4.99
CA ASP A 153 2.87 2.72 3.78
C ASP A 153 1.69 3.67 4.04
N PHE A 154 1.33 3.90 5.31
CA PHE A 154 0.19 4.70 5.75
C PHE A 154 0.63 6.05 6.37
N VAL A 155 -0.11 7.12 6.08
CA VAL A 155 0.08 8.45 6.67
C VAL A 155 -0.66 8.56 8.00
N ASP A 156 -1.91 8.07 8.03
CA ASP A 156 -2.77 8.14 9.21
C ASP A 156 -2.21 7.30 10.38
N GLN A 157 -2.09 7.94 11.54
CA GLN A 157 -1.62 7.31 12.77
C GLN A 157 -2.58 6.26 13.33
N LYS A 158 -3.87 6.28 12.95
CA LYS A 158 -4.85 5.26 13.36
C LYS A 158 -4.40 3.87 12.87
N TYR A 159 -3.92 3.79 11.63
CA TYR A 159 -3.39 2.56 11.02
C TYR A 159 -1.94 2.24 11.41
N LYS A 160 -1.23 3.17 12.08
CA LYS A 160 0.08 2.91 12.71
C LYS A 160 -0.04 2.23 14.08
N LYS A 161 -1.22 2.24 14.70
CA LYS A 161 -1.46 1.78 16.09
C LYS A 161 -2.35 0.55 16.20
N GLU A 162 -3.07 0.16 15.15
CA GLU A 162 -3.85 -1.07 15.18
C GLU A 162 -2.93 -2.27 14.89
N TYR A 163 -2.76 -3.08 15.94
CA TYR A 163 -1.92 -4.28 16.15
C TYR A 163 -0.48 -4.06 16.57
#